data_AF-A0A9D5SK31-F1
#
_entry.id   AF-A0A9D5SK31-F1
#
_cell.length_a   1.000
_cell.length_b   1.000
_cell.length_c   1.000
_cell.angle_alpha   90.00
_cell.angle_beta   90.00
_cell.angle_gamma   90.00
#
_symmetry.space_group_name_H-M   'P 1'
#
loop_
_entity.id
_entity.type
_entity.pdbx_description
1 polymer ?
#
loop_
_entity_poly.entity_id
_entity_poly.type
_entity_poly.pdbx_seq_one_letter_code
_entity_poly.pdbx_strand_id
1 'polypeptide(L)'
;MAQRTERNIISIKRTIDQNYDKFKHIGVFYLEKNEVFAKIVSEGEESIARIADECREGGVRWRMFPKYLNKLETALLGGAEIVDLSATDEKIDGICGKPVAEFIRVKEKADGIAVSFDATGKFDILLKANRNGKFSVKGLGVTPDTEFTLVNELTAFFEDRYSLALKSDSVSFAISAEDSKMGKKGSAAIKLYVLADGKLTIDDLGKYMDTAPMLLWINP
;
A
#
# COMPACT_ATOMS: atom_id res chain seq x y z
N MET A 1 -19.55 18.50 25.79
CA MET A 1 -19.78 17.59 24.64
C MET A 1 -18.48 17.35 23.85
N ALA A 2 -17.73 18.39 23.46
CA ALA A 2 -16.41 18.25 22.81
C ALA A 2 -15.41 17.31 23.51
N GLN A 3 -15.31 17.34 24.85
CA GLN A 3 -14.45 16.44 25.64
C GLN A 3 -14.79 14.94 25.54
N ARG A 4 -16.02 14.58 25.10
CA ARG A 4 -16.42 13.18 24.90
C ARG A 4 -15.94 12.70 23.53
N THR A 5 -16.16 13.51 22.49
CA THR A 5 -15.69 13.26 21.12
C THR A 5 -14.16 13.13 21.09
N GLU A 6 -13.44 14.02 21.78
CA GLU A 6 -11.98 13.97 21.89
C GLU A 6 -11.46 12.68 22.53
N ARG A 7 -12.07 12.23 23.65
CA ARG A 7 -11.71 10.95 24.29
C ARG A 7 -12.00 9.74 23.40
N ASN A 8 -13.08 9.78 22.64
CA ASN A 8 -13.43 8.75 21.67
C ASN A 8 -12.37 8.67 20.55
N ILE A 9 -11.99 9.82 19.99
CA ILE A 9 -10.94 9.92 18.96
C ILE A 9 -9.59 9.37 19.47
N ILE A 10 -9.18 9.70 20.69
CA ILE A 10 -7.94 9.18 21.28
C ILE A 10 -7.97 7.65 21.40
N SER A 11 -9.11 7.09 21.83
CA SER A 11 -9.30 5.65 21.94
C SER A 11 -9.17 4.97 20.57
N ILE A 12 -9.83 5.53 19.54
CA ILE A 12 -9.79 5.01 18.17
C ILE A 12 -8.36 5.08 17.60
N LYS A 13 -7.67 6.21 17.78
CA LYS A 13 -6.29 6.39 17.30
C LYS A 13 -5.36 5.31 17.85
N ARG A 14 -5.42 5.06 19.16
CA ARG A 14 -4.62 4.01 19.81
C ARG A 14 -4.92 2.62 19.23
N THR A 15 -6.19 2.32 18.96
CA THR A 15 -6.62 1.05 18.35
C THR A 15 -6.05 0.89 16.93
N ILE A 16 -6.10 1.94 16.10
CA ILE A 16 -5.52 1.95 14.74
C ILE A 16 -3.99 1.76 14.81
N ASP A 17 -3.34 2.46 15.74
CA ASP A 17 -1.88 2.42 15.87
C ASP A 17 -1.33 1.04 16.19
N GLN A 18 -2.11 0.21 16.90
CA GLN A 18 -1.72 -1.14 17.31
C GLN A 18 -2.00 -2.23 16.27
N ASN A 19 -2.72 -1.92 15.18
CA ASN A 19 -3.26 -2.97 14.28
C ASN A 19 -3.25 -2.59 12.79
N TYR A 20 -2.41 -1.63 12.41
CA TYR A 20 -2.35 -1.14 11.03
C TYR A 20 -1.76 -2.15 10.04
N ASP A 21 -1.07 -3.19 10.52
CA ASP A 21 -0.55 -4.31 9.74
C ASP A 21 -1.67 -5.10 9.01
N LYS A 22 -2.92 -4.90 9.42
CA LYS A 22 -4.11 -5.57 8.89
C LYS A 22 -4.70 -4.94 7.63
N PHE A 23 -4.31 -3.72 7.26
CA PHE A 23 -4.70 -3.14 5.98
C PHE A 23 -3.82 -3.73 4.88
N LYS A 24 -4.37 -4.64 4.08
CA LYS A 24 -3.59 -5.38 3.10
C LYS A 24 -3.34 -4.56 1.84
N HIS A 25 -4.35 -3.84 1.35
CA HIS A 25 -4.33 -3.28 -0.01
C HIS A 25 -4.22 -1.76 0.00
N ILE A 26 -4.95 -1.06 0.89
CA ILE A 26 -4.76 0.40 1.01
C ILE A 26 -3.36 0.76 1.45
N GLY A 27 -2.67 -0.18 2.11
CA GLY A 27 -1.30 0.00 2.54
C GLY A 27 -0.26 0.06 1.44
N VAL A 28 -0.67 -0.17 0.21
CA VAL A 28 0.21 0.02 -0.93
C VAL A 28 0.12 1.47 -1.45
N PHE A 29 -1.08 2.04 -1.49
CA PHE A 29 -1.32 3.35 -2.12
C PHE A 29 -1.44 4.52 -1.15
N TYR A 30 -1.65 4.25 0.14
CA TYR A 30 -1.97 5.27 1.13
C TYR A 30 -1.15 5.17 2.41
N LEU A 31 -0.96 6.29 3.09
CA LEU A 31 -0.61 6.29 4.51
C LEU A 31 -1.86 5.88 5.31
N GLU A 32 -2.08 4.58 5.43
CA GLU A 32 -3.33 3.95 5.90
C GLU A 32 -3.83 4.57 7.20
N LYS A 33 -2.93 4.74 8.18
CA LYS A 33 -3.28 5.34 9.47
C LYS A 33 -3.88 6.73 9.32
N ASN A 34 -3.29 7.55 8.46
CA ASN A 34 -3.72 8.93 8.27
C ASN A 34 -5.05 8.97 7.51
N GLU A 35 -5.19 8.16 6.46
CA GLU A 35 -6.42 8.11 5.67
C GLU A 35 -7.60 7.54 6.47
N VAL A 36 -7.39 6.44 7.17
CA VAL A 36 -8.38 5.80 8.04
C VAL A 36 -8.79 6.77 9.15
N PHE A 37 -7.83 7.44 9.79
CA PHE A 37 -8.12 8.41 10.82
C PHE A 37 -8.86 9.64 10.28
N ALA A 38 -8.41 10.21 9.16
CA ALA A 38 -9.07 11.34 8.51
C ALA A 38 -10.52 10.99 8.14
N LYS A 39 -10.76 9.78 7.62
CA LYS A 39 -12.10 9.30 7.29
C LYS A 39 -12.98 9.22 8.52
N ILE A 40 -12.49 8.68 9.63
CA ILE A 40 -13.25 8.59 10.90
C ILE A 40 -13.55 9.98 11.48
N VAL A 41 -12.57 10.89 11.47
CA VAL A 41 -12.75 12.26 11.99
C VAL A 41 -13.72 13.08 11.13
N SER A 42 -13.88 12.72 9.85
CA SER A 42 -14.89 13.33 8.97
C SER A 42 -16.32 12.84 9.24
N GLU A 43 -16.52 11.85 10.12
CA GLU A 43 -17.85 11.36 10.47
C GLU A 43 -18.52 12.20 11.58
N GLY A 44 -19.85 12.10 11.68
CA GLY A 44 -20.60 12.77 12.74
C GLY A 44 -20.29 12.20 14.14
N GLU A 45 -20.52 13.00 15.18
CA GLU A 45 -20.19 12.66 16.58
C GLU A 45 -20.79 11.32 17.04
N GLU A 46 -22.02 11.01 16.62
CA GLU A 46 -22.69 9.74 16.95
C GLU A 46 -21.99 8.52 16.34
N SER A 47 -21.48 8.67 15.11
CA SER A 47 -20.74 7.60 14.44
C SER A 47 -19.40 7.39 15.13
N ILE A 48 -18.68 8.47 15.45
CA ILE A 48 -17.44 8.43 16.23
C ILE A 48 -17.66 7.76 17.59
N ALA A 49 -18.76 8.06 18.27
CA ALA A 49 -19.11 7.41 19.53
C ALA A 49 -19.34 5.90 19.37
N ARG A 50 -20.09 5.48 18.34
CA ARG A 50 -20.32 4.07 18.03
C ARG A 50 -19.03 3.31 17.73
N ILE A 51 -18.16 3.89 16.90
CA ILE A 51 -16.85 3.31 16.58
C ILE A 51 -15.99 3.19 17.84
N ALA A 52 -16.00 4.20 18.71
CA ALA A 52 -15.26 4.16 19.96
C ALA A 52 -15.82 3.13 20.95
N ASP A 53 -17.14 2.94 21.02
CA ASP A 53 -17.77 1.94 21.87
C ASP A 53 -17.49 0.52 21.34
N GLU A 54 -17.53 0.31 20.02
CA GLU A 54 -17.06 -0.94 19.39
C GLU A 54 -15.57 -1.23 19.67
N CYS A 55 -14.74 -0.19 19.77
CA CYS A 55 -13.33 -0.34 20.19
C CYS A 55 -13.19 -0.74 21.68
N ARG A 56 -14.19 -0.45 22.53
CA ARG A 56 -14.14 -0.64 23.99
C ARG A 56 -14.81 -1.94 24.48
N GLU A 57 -15.90 -2.39 23.84
CA GLU A 57 -16.75 -3.49 24.32
C GLU A 57 -16.06 -4.87 24.41
N GLY A 58 -14.90 -5.06 23.78
CA GLY A 58 -14.21 -6.33 23.78
C GLY A 58 -12.83 -6.22 24.40
N GLY A 59 -12.72 -6.05 25.72
CA GLY A 59 -11.45 -6.15 26.46
C GLY A 59 -10.53 -7.19 25.80
N VAL A 60 -9.56 -6.70 25.03
CA VAL A 60 -8.68 -7.48 24.14
C VAL A 60 -9.39 -8.59 23.33
N ARG A 61 -10.34 -8.26 22.43
CA ARG A 61 -10.71 -9.11 21.26
C ARG A 61 -11.62 -8.44 20.20
N TRP A 62 -11.05 -7.50 19.46
CA TRP A 62 -10.87 -7.43 17.99
C TRP A 62 -11.85 -8.07 16.97
N ARG A 63 -13.00 -8.66 17.32
CA ARG A 63 -13.79 -9.45 16.33
C ARG A 63 -14.64 -8.62 15.37
N MET A 64 -14.95 -7.37 15.70
CA MET A 64 -15.84 -6.52 14.90
C MET A 64 -15.12 -5.36 14.17
N PHE A 65 -13.98 -4.90 14.69
CA PHE A 65 -13.15 -3.87 14.06
C PHE A 65 -12.69 -4.23 12.64
N PRO A 66 -12.36 -5.49 12.29
CA PRO A 66 -12.04 -5.88 10.92
C PRO A 66 -13.15 -5.58 9.92
N LYS A 67 -14.42 -5.67 10.30
CA LYS A 67 -15.54 -5.33 9.40
C LYS A 67 -15.57 -3.84 9.10
N TYR A 68 -15.31 -3.02 10.12
CA TYR A 68 -15.23 -1.57 9.97
C TYR A 68 -14.00 -1.17 9.14
N LEU A 69 -12.84 -1.78 9.42
CA LEU A 69 -11.62 -1.56 8.63
C LEU A 69 -11.78 -2.00 7.18
N ASN A 70 -12.42 -3.14 6.92
CA ASN A 70 -12.71 -3.58 5.55
C ASN A 70 -13.64 -2.61 4.83
N LYS A 71 -14.69 -2.10 5.50
CA LYS A 71 -15.56 -1.07 4.91
C LYS A 71 -14.80 0.20 4.57
N LEU A 72 -13.90 0.63 5.46
CA LEU A 72 -13.03 1.78 5.21
C LEU A 72 -12.05 1.51 4.07
N GLU A 73 -11.44 0.33 4.03
CA GLU A 73 -10.55 -0.10 2.96
C GLU A 73 -11.29 -0.11 1.60
N THR A 74 -12.47 -0.73 1.53
CA THR A 74 -13.33 -0.70 0.34
C THR A 74 -13.68 0.73 -0.06
N ALA A 75 -14.05 1.61 0.89
CA ALA A 75 -14.37 3.00 0.59
C ALA A 75 -13.17 3.79 0.06
N LEU A 76 -11.98 3.58 0.63
CA LEU A 76 -10.73 4.23 0.19
C LEU A 76 -10.25 3.74 -1.17
N LEU A 77 -10.58 2.51 -1.54
CA LEU A 77 -10.34 1.95 -2.87
C LEU A 77 -11.49 2.22 -3.85
N GLY A 78 -12.46 3.07 -3.50
CA GLY A 78 -13.58 3.42 -4.37
C GLY A 78 -14.53 2.27 -4.68
N GLY A 79 -14.61 1.26 -3.81
CA GLY A 79 -15.41 0.06 -4.03
C GLY A 79 -14.78 -0.95 -4.98
N ALA A 80 -13.49 -0.81 -5.28
CA ALA A 80 -12.85 -1.64 -6.30
C ALA A 80 -12.95 -3.14 -6.03
N GLU A 81 -13.22 -3.90 -7.09
CA GLU A 81 -13.12 -5.36 -7.06
C GLU A 81 -11.65 -5.77 -6.93
N ILE A 82 -11.35 -6.69 -6.01
CA ILE A 82 -9.99 -7.18 -5.80
C ILE A 82 -9.82 -8.49 -6.55
N VAL A 83 -8.83 -8.54 -7.45
CA VAL A 83 -8.46 -9.74 -8.21
C VAL A 83 -6.99 -10.05 -7.95
N ASP A 84 -6.73 -11.12 -7.20
CA ASP A 84 -5.39 -11.61 -6.85
C ASP A 84 -4.97 -12.73 -7.81
N LEU A 85 -4.16 -12.37 -8.81
CA LEU A 85 -3.55 -13.29 -9.78
C LEU A 85 -2.20 -13.83 -9.30
N SER A 86 -1.72 -13.37 -8.14
CA SER A 86 -0.32 -13.60 -7.72
C SER A 86 0.03 -15.07 -7.45
N ALA A 87 -0.97 -15.95 -7.35
CA ALA A 87 -0.82 -17.40 -7.15
C ALA A 87 -1.26 -18.24 -8.36
N THR A 88 -1.71 -17.61 -9.45
CA THR A 88 -2.16 -18.27 -10.68
C THR A 88 -1.12 -18.11 -11.79
N ASP A 89 -1.24 -18.87 -12.88
CA ASP A 89 -0.41 -18.67 -14.08
C ASP A 89 -0.92 -17.51 -14.96
N GLU A 90 -2.14 -17.05 -14.72
CA GLU A 90 -2.71 -15.87 -15.37
C GLU A 90 -1.86 -14.63 -15.14
N LYS A 91 -1.86 -13.73 -16.14
CA LYS A 91 -1.12 -12.47 -16.15
C LYS A 91 -2.09 -11.31 -16.39
N ILE A 92 -1.70 -10.14 -15.91
CA ILE A 92 -2.28 -8.86 -16.31
C ILE A 92 -2.02 -8.66 -17.81
N ASP A 93 -3.08 -8.45 -18.59
CA ASP A 93 -3.02 -8.29 -20.05
C ASP A 93 -2.21 -7.06 -20.51
N GLY A 94 -2.02 -6.10 -19.62
CA GLY A 94 -1.18 -4.92 -19.82
C GLY A 94 -1.58 -3.77 -18.89
N ILE A 95 -0.78 -2.71 -18.88
CA ILE A 95 -1.05 -1.46 -18.17
C ILE A 95 -1.01 -0.34 -19.18
N CYS A 96 -2.06 0.49 -19.22
CA CYS A 96 -2.17 1.61 -20.16
C CYS A 96 -1.92 1.20 -21.63
N GLY A 97 -2.38 0.01 -22.03
CA GLY A 97 -2.23 -0.51 -23.39
C GLY A 97 -0.84 -1.07 -23.72
N LYS A 98 0.05 -1.24 -22.74
CA LYS A 98 1.40 -1.79 -22.91
C LYS A 98 1.60 -3.06 -22.10
N PRO A 99 2.40 -4.03 -22.57
CA PRO A 99 2.83 -5.16 -21.74
C PRO A 99 3.50 -4.67 -20.44
N VAL A 100 3.29 -5.39 -19.34
CA VAL A 100 3.88 -5.03 -18.02
C VAL A 100 5.41 -4.89 -18.09
N ALA A 101 6.07 -5.78 -18.85
CA ALA A 101 7.53 -5.76 -19.03
C ALA A 101 8.05 -4.55 -19.82
N GLU A 102 7.19 -3.88 -20.60
CA GLU A 102 7.50 -2.63 -21.29
C GLU A 102 7.12 -1.41 -20.45
N PHE A 103 6.06 -1.55 -19.63
CA PHE A 103 5.57 -0.49 -18.77
C PHE A 103 6.49 -0.23 -17.56
N ILE A 104 7.04 -1.28 -16.94
CA ILE A 104 7.95 -1.15 -15.80
C ILE A 104 9.36 -1.44 -16.27
N ARG A 105 10.29 -0.55 -15.95
CA ARG A 105 11.72 -0.77 -16.22
C ARG A 105 12.51 -0.66 -14.94
N VAL A 106 13.43 -1.61 -14.78
CA VAL A 106 14.29 -1.74 -13.62
C VAL A 106 15.74 -1.73 -14.10
N LYS A 107 16.57 -0.92 -13.45
CA LYS A 107 17.99 -0.75 -13.79
C LYS A 107 18.83 -0.68 -12.53
N GLU A 108 19.79 -1.59 -12.40
CA GLU A 108 20.80 -1.52 -11.34
C GLU A 108 21.67 -0.27 -11.50
N LYS A 109 21.98 0.36 -10.37
CA LYS A 109 22.93 1.47 -10.23
C LYS A 109 23.94 1.12 -9.14
N ALA A 110 25.02 1.89 -9.07
CA ALA A 110 26.06 1.68 -8.07
C ALA A 110 25.56 1.88 -6.63
N ASP A 111 24.53 2.72 -6.45
CA ASP A 111 23.99 3.18 -5.18
C ASP A 111 22.57 2.69 -4.90
N GLY A 112 22.00 1.84 -5.76
CA GLY A 112 20.62 1.41 -5.62
C GLY A 112 20.06 0.72 -6.85
N ILE A 113 18.73 0.66 -6.91
CA ILE A 113 18.01 0.21 -8.10
C ILE A 113 17.05 1.29 -8.57
N ALA A 114 17.14 1.67 -9.85
CA ALA A 114 16.23 2.61 -10.45
C ALA A 114 15.01 1.89 -11.02
N VAL A 115 13.82 2.37 -10.66
CA VAL A 115 12.56 1.94 -11.23
C VAL A 115 11.95 3.11 -11.98
N SER A 116 11.51 2.86 -13.21
CA SER A 116 10.73 3.83 -14.00
C SER A 116 9.47 3.17 -14.53
N PHE A 117 8.46 4.00 -14.74
CA PHE A 117 7.17 3.60 -15.30
C PHE A 117 6.96 4.36 -16.60
N ASP A 118 6.54 3.67 -17.65
CA ASP A 118 6.18 4.26 -18.94
C ASP A 118 4.80 4.94 -18.85
N ALA A 119 4.74 5.93 -17.97
CA ALA A 119 3.57 6.72 -17.63
C ALA A 119 3.88 8.20 -17.82
N THR A 120 2.85 8.95 -18.20
CA THR A 120 2.93 10.42 -18.28
C THR A 120 1.73 11.00 -17.55
N GLY A 121 1.97 11.92 -16.62
CA GLY A 121 0.90 12.56 -15.89
C GLY A 121 1.35 13.15 -14.56
N LYS A 122 0.37 13.55 -13.74
CA LYS A 122 0.61 13.96 -12.36
C LYS A 122 0.21 12.84 -11.42
N PHE A 123 1.13 12.45 -10.54
CA PHE A 123 0.92 11.37 -9.60
C PHE A 123 1.26 11.83 -8.18
N ASP A 124 0.46 11.36 -7.24
CA ASP A 124 0.84 11.31 -5.83
C ASP A 124 1.77 10.11 -5.67
N ILE A 125 2.98 10.38 -5.18
CA ILE A 125 3.97 9.35 -4.91
C ILE A 125 3.93 9.01 -3.46
N LEU A 126 3.84 7.73 -3.17
CA LEU A 126 4.02 7.19 -1.84
C LEU A 126 5.18 6.21 -1.85
N LEU A 127 6.15 6.48 -1.01
CA LEU A 127 7.23 5.57 -0.69
C LEU A 127 7.13 5.19 0.78
N LYS A 128 7.10 3.90 1.05
CA LYS A 128 7.23 3.35 2.40
C LYS A 128 8.54 2.59 2.50
N ALA A 129 9.43 3.07 3.36
CA ALA A 129 10.65 2.41 3.75
C ALA A 129 10.65 2.28 5.28
N ASN A 130 10.66 1.06 5.82
CA ASN A 130 10.69 0.76 7.25
C ASN A 130 9.62 1.48 8.13
N ARG A 131 9.63 1.18 9.43
CA ARG A 131 8.63 1.62 10.43
C ARG A 131 8.31 3.12 10.41
N ASN A 132 9.30 3.96 10.08
CA ASN A 132 9.18 5.43 10.20
C ASN A 132 9.48 6.19 8.89
N GLY A 133 10.12 5.58 7.89
CA GLY A 133 10.43 6.21 6.61
C GLY A 133 9.23 6.22 5.68
N LYS A 134 8.34 7.20 5.85
CA LYS A 134 7.17 7.39 4.99
C LYS A 134 7.33 8.70 4.25
N PHE A 135 7.44 8.62 2.93
CA PHE A 135 7.63 9.78 2.07
C PHE A 135 6.43 9.88 1.14
N SER A 136 5.77 11.02 1.14
CA SER A 136 4.68 11.29 0.20
C SER A 136 4.92 12.60 -0.51
N VAL A 137 4.88 12.59 -1.84
CA VAL A 137 4.97 13.79 -2.68
C VAL A 137 3.70 13.89 -3.49
N LYS A 138 2.98 15.01 -3.38
CA LYS A 138 1.70 15.19 -4.09
C LYS A 138 1.89 15.86 -5.44
N GLY A 139 1.16 15.38 -6.45
CA GLY A 139 1.08 16.00 -7.77
C GLY A 139 2.42 16.12 -8.52
N LEU A 140 3.34 15.17 -8.34
CA LEU A 140 4.60 15.15 -9.08
C LEU A 140 4.32 14.85 -10.56
N GLY A 141 4.92 15.65 -11.44
CA GLY A 141 4.93 15.35 -12.88
C GLY A 141 5.86 14.16 -13.15
N VAL A 142 5.29 13.09 -13.69
CA VAL A 142 6.00 11.87 -14.08
C VAL A 142 5.99 11.77 -15.60
N THR A 143 7.13 11.38 -16.16
CA THR A 143 7.33 11.05 -17.57
C THR A 143 8.01 9.69 -17.66
N PRO A 144 8.10 9.05 -18.84
CA PRO A 144 8.81 7.78 -19.00
C PRO A 144 10.29 7.84 -18.60
N ASP A 145 10.89 9.03 -18.62
CA ASP A 145 12.29 9.26 -18.22
C ASP A 145 12.45 9.52 -16.72
N THR A 146 11.36 9.59 -15.97
CA THR A 146 11.38 9.76 -14.52
C THR A 146 11.83 8.45 -13.86
N GLU A 147 12.98 8.50 -13.19
CA GLU A 147 13.53 7.37 -12.44
C GLU A 147 13.39 7.58 -10.93
N PHE A 148 12.91 6.54 -10.25
CA PHE A 148 12.87 6.44 -8.79
C PHE A 148 14.00 5.52 -8.35
N THR A 149 15.04 6.08 -7.73
CA THR A 149 16.11 5.28 -7.14
C THR A 149 15.67 4.75 -5.77
N LEU A 150 15.68 3.44 -5.64
CA LEU A 150 15.28 2.71 -4.44
C LEU A 150 16.54 2.25 -3.70
N VAL A 151 16.67 2.69 -2.45
CA VAL A 151 17.76 2.33 -1.55
C VAL A 151 17.14 2.02 -0.18
N ASN A 152 17.49 0.88 0.42
CA ASN A 152 17.09 0.56 1.78
C ASN A 152 18.31 0.26 2.66
N GLU A 153 18.82 1.29 3.34
CA GLU A 153 20.08 1.23 4.09
C GLU A 153 19.99 0.49 5.45
N LEU A 154 18.79 0.11 5.92
CA LEU A 154 18.55 -0.33 7.31
C LEU A 154 17.81 -1.67 7.46
N THR A 155 17.85 -2.52 6.44
CA THR A 155 17.07 -3.78 6.31
C THR A 155 17.40 -4.89 7.30
N ALA A 156 18.62 -4.93 7.83
CA ALA A 156 19.07 -6.01 8.72
C ALA A 156 18.28 -6.13 10.05
N PHE A 157 17.38 -5.20 10.36
CA PHE A 157 16.77 -5.08 11.69
C PHE A 157 15.25 -5.28 11.72
N PHE A 158 14.52 -5.26 10.60
CA PHE A 158 13.04 -5.23 10.64
C PHE A 158 12.34 -5.88 9.43
N GLU A 159 11.21 -6.55 9.68
CA GLU A 159 10.26 -7.08 8.69
C GLU A 159 9.21 -6.01 8.35
N ASP A 160 9.50 -5.08 7.44
CA ASP A 160 8.54 -4.04 7.03
C ASP A 160 8.32 -4.02 5.51
N ARG A 161 7.07 -3.74 5.11
CA ARG A 161 6.64 -3.68 3.71
C ARG A 161 7.25 -2.46 3.01
N TYR A 162 8.11 -2.69 2.03
CA TYR A 162 8.52 -1.66 1.10
C TYR A 162 7.47 -1.47 0.03
N SER A 163 7.08 -0.23 -0.28
CA SER A 163 6.23 0.05 -1.45
C SER A 163 6.57 1.37 -2.12
N LEU A 164 6.59 1.37 -3.44
CA LEU A 164 6.60 2.56 -4.29
C LEU A 164 5.28 2.58 -5.07
N ALA A 165 4.46 3.60 -4.83
CA ALA A 165 3.18 3.77 -5.49
C ALA A 165 3.11 5.11 -6.22
N LEU A 166 2.61 5.08 -7.45
CA LEU A 166 2.20 6.23 -8.23
C LEU A 166 0.67 6.21 -8.29
N LYS A 167 0.04 7.16 -7.61
CA LYS A 167 -1.41 7.27 -7.49
C LYS A 167 -1.93 8.42 -8.33
N SER A 168 -2.96 8.17 -9.13
CA SER A 168 -3.76 9.20 -9.80
C SER A 168 -5.24 8.83 -9.69
N ASP A 169 -6.11 9.74 -10.13
CA ASP A 169 -7.56 9.52 -10.07
C ASP A 169 -8.06 8.49 -11.11
N SER A 170 -7.33 8.31 -12.23
CA SER A 170 -7.71 7.39 -13.30
C SER A 170 -7.02 6.03 -13.19
N VAL A 171 -5.72 6.03 -12.89
CA VAL A 171 -4.91 4.82 -12.79
C VAL A 171 -3.86 4.97 -11.71
N SER A 172 -3.79 3.99 -10.83
CA SER A 172 -2.74 3.91 -9.81
C SER A 172 -2.00 2.60 -9.96
N PHE A 173 -0.68 2.65 -9.81
CA PHE A 173 0.17 1.47 -9.88
C PHE A 173 1.22 1.51 -8.79
N ALA A 174 1.58 0.33 -8.30
CA ALA A 174 2.58 0.23 -7.25
C ALA A 174 3.33 -1.10 -7.32
N ILE A 175 4.57 -1.06 -6.87
CA ILE A 175 5.37 -2.23 -6.57
C ILE A 175 5.57 -2.32 -5.07
N SER A 176 5.47 -3.53 -4.51
CA SER A 176 5.61 -3.76 -3.07
C SER A 176 6.44 -5.02 -2.83
N ALA A 177 7.43 -4.94 -1.94
CA ALA A 177 8.13 -6.14 -1.48
C ALA A 177 7.31 -6.78 -0.35
N GLU A 178 6.95 -8.05 -0.54
CA GLU A 178 6.16 -8.81 0.42
C GLU A 178 6.80 -10.17 0.71
N ASP A 179 6.74 -10.61 1.96
CA ASP A 179 7.14 -11.96 2.32
C ASP A 179 6.20 -12.97 1.64
N SER A 180 6.72 -14.14 1.24
CA SER A 180 5.80 -15.18 0.78
C SER A 180 4.82 -15.54 1.89
N LYS A 181 3.58 -15.84 1.48
CA LYS A 181 2.55 -16.41 2.36
C LYS A 181 3.01 -17.69 3.08
N MET A 182 4.13 -18.32 2.68
CA MET A 182 4.68 -19.54 3.30
C MET A 182 5.60 -19.28 4.50
N GLY A 183 5.94 -18.02 4.83
CA GLY A 183 6.72 -17.69 6.04
C GLY A 183 8.16 -18.24 6.06
N LYS A 184 8.71 -18.60 4.91
CA LYS A 184 10.11 -19.04 4.80
C LYS A 184 11.01 -17.82 4.59
N LYS A 185 12.04 -17.65 5.43
CA LYS A 185 13.09 -16.64 5.23
C LYS A 185 13.70 -16.79 3.83
N GLY A 186 13.83 -15.70 3.07
CA GLY A 186 14.37 -15.70 1.70
C GLY A 186 13.36 -16.04 0.58
N SER A 187 12.06 -15.89 0.84
CA SER A 187 10.99 -16.15 -0.16
C SER A 187 10.19 -14.91 -0.52
N ALA A 188 10.72 -13.72 -0.27
CA ALA A 188 10.06 -12.48 -0.62
C ALA A 188 9.82 -12.37 -2.13
N ALA A 189 8.72 -11.74 -2.51
CA ALA A 189 8.36 -11.47 -3.89
C ALA A 189 8.05 -9.99 -4.06
N ILE A 190 8.28 -9.47 -5.27
CA ILE A 190 7.81 -8.14 -5.62
C ILE A 190 6.41 -8.27 -6.22
N LYS A 191 5.42 -7.74 -5.51
CA LYS A 191 4.03 -7.69 -5.97
C LYS A 191 3.78 -6.41 -6.75
N LEU A 192 3.03 -6.55 -7.83
CA LEU A 192 2.53 -5.46 -8.67
C LEU A 192 1.05 -5.26 -8.35
N TYR A 193 0.69 -4.01 -8.09
CA TYR A 193 -0.68 -3.57 -7.84
C TYR A 193 -1.08 -2.60 -8.95
N VAL A 194 -2.25 -2.83 -9.57
CA VAL A 194 -2.83 -1.95 -10.58
C VAL A 194 -4.27 -1.67 -10.20
N LEU A 195 -4.57 -0.42 -9.86
CA LEU A 195 -5.92 0.07 -9.60
C LEU A 195 -6.37 0.92 -10.78
N ALA A 196 -7.29 0.39 -11.57
CA ALA A 196 -7.88 1.05 -12.74
C ALA A 196 -9.32 0.59 -12.93
N ASP A 197 -10.19 1.45 -13.44
CA ASP A 197 -11.56 1.11 -13.85
C ASP A 197 -12.38 0.36 -12.78
N GLY A 198 -12.20 0.73 -11.50
CA GLY A 198 -12.89 0.09 -10.38
C GLY A 198 -12.41 -1.32 -10.05
N LYS A 199 -11.21 -1.70 -10.48
CA LYS A 199 -10.58 -3.00 -10.20
C LYS A 199 -9.17 -2.80 -9.64
N LEU A 200 -8.89 -3.45 -8.52
CA LEU A 200 -7.54 -3.63 -8.00
C LEU A 200 -7.04 -5.02 -8.41
N THR A 201 -6.15 -5.06 -9.38
CA THR A 201 -5.49 -6.31 -9.80
C THR A 201 -4.13 -6.41 -9.11
N ILE A 202 -3.86 -7.57 -8.52
CA ILE A 202 -2.62 -7.87 -7.79
C ILE A 202 -1.94 -9.03 -8.49
N ASP A 203 -0.64 -8.89 -8.77
CA ASP A 203 0.12 -9.94 -9.44
C ASP A 203 1.57 -10.03 -8.94
N ASP A 204 2.26 -11.10 -9.30
CA ASP A 204 3.68 -11.28 -9.06
C ASP A 204 4.51 -10.68 -10.20
N LEU A 205 5.34 -9.68 -9.89
CA LEU A 205 6.19 -9.02 -10.89
C LEU A 205 7.22 -9.98 -11.49
N GLY A 206 7.59 -11.04 -10.76
CA GLY A 206 8.49 -12.11 -11.21
C GLY A 206 7.99 -12.86 -12.44
N LYS A 207 6.69 -12.79 -12.75
CA LYS A 207 6.11 -13.36 -13.99
C LYS A 207 6.51 -12.60 -15.26
N TYR A 208 7.01 -11.37 -15.12
CA TYR A 208 7.29 -10.46 -16.22
C TYR A 208 8.77 -10.13 -16.37
N MET A 209 9.53 -10.20 -15.28
CA MET A 209 10.96 -9.86 -15.24
C MET A 209 11.67 -10.50 -14.05
N ASP A 210 13.00 -10.52 -14.09
CA ASP A 210 13.80 -10.91 -12.93
C ASP A 210 13.74 -9.84 -11.83
N THR A 211 13.20 -10.20 -10.68
CA THR A 211 13.04 -9.32 -9.52
C THR A 211 14.13 -9.51 -8.46
N ALA A 212 15.07 -10.44 -8.66
CA ALA A 212 16.14 -10.68 -7.70
C ALA A 212 16.98 -9.41 -7.38
N PRO A 213 17.35 -8.57 -8.37
CA PRO A 213 18.03 -7.31 -8.10
C PRO A 213 17.23 -6.37 -7.19
N MET A 214 15.92 -6.27 -7.40
CA MET A 214 15.06 -5.43 -6.57
C MET A 214 15.03 -5.93 -5.13
N LEU A 215 14.90 -7.24 -4.95
CA LEU A 215 14.88 -7.86 -3.63
C LEU A 215 16.20 -7.60 -2.87
N LEU A 216 17.35 -7.66 -3.54
CA LEU A 216 18.65 -7.33 -2.91
C LEU A 216 18.72 -5.90 -2.36
N TRP A 217 18.12 -4.93 -3.06
CA TRP A 217 18.19 -3.52 -2.63
C TRP A 217 17.07 -3.11 -1.67
N ILE A 218 15.95 -3.83 -1.69
CA ILE A 218 14.72 -3.46 -1.00
C ILE A 218 14.47 -4.33 0.24
N ASN A 219 14.84 -5.62 0.17
CA ASN A 219 14.65 -6.64 1.19
C ASN A 219 15.77 -7.74 1.14
N PRO A 220 17.05 -7.37 1.37
CA PRO A 220 18.20 -8.28 1.32
C PRO A 220 18.22 -9.35 2.41
#